data_AF-A0A034VVX1-F1
#
_entry.id   AF-A0A034VVX1-F1
#
_cell.length_a   1.000
_cell.length_b   1.000
_cell.length_c   1.000
_cell.angle_alpha   90.00
_cell.angle_beta   90.00
_cell.angle_gamma   90.00
#
_symmetry.space_group_name_H-M   'P 1'
#
loop_
_entity.id
_entity.type
_entity.pdbx_description
1 polymer ?
#
loop_
_entity_poly.entity_id
_entity_poly.type
_entity_poly.pdbx_seq_one_letter_code
_entity_poly.pdbx_strand_id
1 'polypeptide(L)'
;MVLGLGLGAAAGAIFKASAGSKAAVTAGAAAVGASKLGIAIAGAIKIATTIVGVSKLAILPFLIAAIAYYNYDLFDPENRPFNVPEVSLAYDFIIVGGGSAGCVLASRLSEVPHWRILLLEAGGQETEISDVPLLSLYLHKSKLDWKYRTQPQNTACQAMKDRRCCWTRGKVIGGSSVLNTMLYIRGNRRDFDQWASFGNPGWGYEDILPYFRKSEDQRNPYLARNKRYHGTGGLWTVQDSPYNTPLGPAFLQAGEEMGYDIVDVNGEQQTGFAFYQFNMRRGSRASTSKSFLRPARLRKNLDVAMFAHVTKVLTHPETKRAIGVQFIRDGSLQTVYATREVILSAGAISSPHLMMLSGIGPADELQRVGIPLVQHLPGVGQNLQDHIAVGGIAFLIDYPISIVMKRMV
;
A
#
# COMPACT_ATOMS: atom_id res chain seq x y z
N MET A 1 -53.61 14.00 3.75
CA MET A 1 -54.97 13.80 4.27
C MET A 1 -55.54 12.59 3.54
N VAL A 2 -55.75 11.48 4.28
CA VAL A 2 -56.45 10.20 3.96
C VAL A 2 -55.85 9.34 2.82
N LEU A 3 -55.08 8.26 3.07
CA LEU A 3 -55.35 6.89 3.60
C LEU A 3 -56.07 5.93 2.62
N GLY A 4 -55.50 4.73 2.44
CA GLY A 4 -56.18 3.58 1.83
C GLY A 4 -55.28 2.38 1.51
N LEU A 5 -54.92 1.60 2.52
CA LEU A 5 -54.29 0.26 2.44
C LEU A 5 -55.29 -0.80 1.95
N GLY A 6 -54.79 -1.86 1.30
CA GLY A 6 -55.53 -3.10 1.07
C GLY A 6 -54.58 -4.29 0.89
N LEU A 7 -54.46 -5.12 1.94
CA LEU A 7 -53.84 -6.44 1.93
C LEU A 7 -54.73 -7.46 1.20
N GLY A 8 -54.12 -8.49 0.60
CA GLY A 8 -54.78 -9.73 0.22
C GLY A 8 -53.77 -10.84 -0.07
N ALA A 9 -53.72 -11.85 0.79
CA ALA A 9 -52.88 -13.04 0.70
C ALA A 9 -53.68 -14.24 0.15
N ALA A 10 -53.02 -15.13 -0.62
CA ALA A 10 -53.33 -16.56 -0.78
C ALA A 10 -52.22 -17.18 -1.67
N ALA A 11 -51.31 -18.03 -1.19
CA ALA A 11 -51.47 -19.45 -0.81
C ALA A 11 -51.73 -20.40 -2.01
N GLY A 12 -50.70 -21.18 -2.38
CA GLY A 12 -50.85 -22.63 -2.65
C GLY A 12 -50.59 -23.18 -4.06
N ALA A 13 -49.88 -24.34 -4.07
CA ALA A 13 -49.76 -25.40 -5.10
C ALA A 13 -48.56 -25.31 -6.06
N ILE A 14 -47.45 -26.07 -5.90
CA ILE A 14 -47.19 -27.55 -6.05
C ILE A 14 -46.68 -27.93 -7.46
N PHE A 15 -45.43 -28.46 -7.52
CA PHE A 15 -44.78 -29.48 -8.40
C PHE A 15 -45.22 -29.63 -9.88
N LYS A 16 -44.37 -29.88 -10.91
CA LYS A 16 -43.19 -30.78 -11.01
C LYS A 16 -42.43 -30.58 -12.35
N ALA A 17 -41.18 -31.06 -12.32
CA ALA A 17 -40.11 -31.16 -13.34
C ALA A 17 -40.44 -31.55 -14.81
N SER A 18 -39.54 -31.13 -15.71
CA SER A 18 -39.15 -31.84 -16.94
C SER A 18 -37.62 -31.72 -17.13
N ALA A 19 -36.98 -32.79 -17.60
CA ALA A 19 -35.53 -33.01 -17.63
C ALA A 19 -34.99 -33.18 -19.07
N GLY A 20 -33.71 -32.83 -19.28
CA GLY A 20 -32.87 -33.25 -20.43
C GLY A 20 -32.64 -32.14 -21.48
N SER A 21 -31.44 -31.86 -22.02
CA SER A 21 -30.21 -32.65 -22.09
C SER A 21 -28.93 -31.78 -22.19
N LYS A 22 -27.84 -32.41 -21.73
CA LYS A 22 -26.40 -32.14 -21.83
C LYS A 22 -25.85 -31.41 -23.08
N ALA A 23 -24.90 -30.50 -22.84
CA ALA A 23 -23.60 -30.47 -23.53
C ALA A 23 -22.54 -29.88 -22.58
N ALA A 24 -21.46 -30.63 -22.35
CA ALA A 24 -20.32 -30.28 -21.52
C ALA A 24 -19.05 -30.61 -22.31
N VAL A 25 -18.05 -29.72 -22.30
CA VAL A 25 -16.58 -29.91 -22.38
C VAL A 25 -16.03 -28.47 -22.37
N THR A 26 -15.50 -27.89 -21.29
CA THR A 26 -14.10 -28.00 -20.83
C THR A 26 -13.95 -27.45 -19.40
N ALA A 27 -13.79 -28.31 -18.39
CA ALA A 27 -13.29 -27.96 -17.05
C ALA A 27 -12.55 -29.17 -16.44
N GLY A 28 -11.48 -29.61 -17.10
CA GLY A 28 -10.84 -30.91 -16.86
C GLY A 28 -9.72 -30.94 -15.81
N ALA A 29 -9.22 -29.82 -15.29
CA ALA A 29 -8.02 -29.83 -14.44
C ALA A 29 -8.24 -29.47 -12.96
N ALA A 30 -9.37 -28.85 -12.60
CA ALA A 30 -9.68 -28.49 -11.20
C ALA A 30 -10.56 -29.53 -10.47
N ALA A 31 -11.22 -30.43 -11.19
CA ALA A 31 -12.23 -31.35 -10.63
C ALA A 31 -11.64 -32.63 -10.00
N VAL A 32 -10.41 -33.02 -10.34
CA VAL A 32 -9.83 -34.29 -9.86
C VAL A 32 -9.37 -34.20 -8.40
N GLY A 33 -8.85 -33.05 -7.96
CA GLY A 33 -8.45 -32.82 -6.56
C GLY A 33 -9.63 -32.67 -5.59
N ALA A 34 -10.72 -32.02 -6.03
CA ALA A 34 -11.93 -31.84 -5.23
C ALA A 34 -12.68 -33.16 -4.97
N SER A 35 -12.57 -34.14 -5.88
CA SER A 35 -13.28 -35.42 -5.75
C SER A 35 -12.73 -36.32 -4.64
N LYS A 36 -11.41 -36.39 -4.46
CA LYS A 36 -10.79 -37.21 -3.41
C LYS A 36 -11.02 -36.63 -2.02
N LEU A 37 -10.98 -35.30 -1.89
CA LEU A 37 -11.29 -34.61 -0.64
C LEU A 37 -12.78 -34.73 -0.29
N GLY A 38 -13.67 -34.59 -1.28
CA GLY A 38 -15.11 -34.77 -1.10
C GLY A 38 -15.49 -36.20 -0.67
N ILE A 39 -14.85 -37.21 -1.26
CA ILE A 39 -15.06 -38.63 -0.87
C ILE A 39 -14.49 -38.92 0.52
N ALA A 40 -13.33 -38.36 0.87
CA ALA A 40 -12.74 -38.50 2.20
C ALA A 40 -13.59 -37.82 3.29
N ILE A 41 -14.11 -36.63 3.03
CA ILE A 41 -15.01 -35.90 3.93
C ILE A 41 -16.34 -36.64 4.07
N ALA A 42 -16.94 -37.12 2.97
CA ALA A 42 -18.19 -37.87 3.02
C ALA A 42 -18.02 -39.21 3.76
N GLY A 43 -16.90 -39.90 3.56
CA GLY A 43 -16.55 -41.13 4.30
C GLY A 43 -16.36 -40.88 5.79
N ALA A 44 -15.62 -39.82 6.17
CA ALA A 44 -15.41 -39.43 7.56
C ALA A 44 -16.71 -39.03 8.27
N ILE A 45 -17.61 -38.30 7.59
CA ILE A 45 -18.93 -37.94 8.11
C ILE A 45 -19.79 -39.19 8.34
N LYS A 46 -19.75 -40.17 7.42
CA LYS A 46 -20.55 -41.40 7.51
C LYS A 46 -20.08 -42.34 8.64
N ILE A 47 -18.78 -42.35 8.92
CA ILE A 47 -18.19 -43.08 10.05
C ILE A 47 -18.48 -42.36 11.38
N ALA A 48 -18.41 -41.02 11.40
CA ALA A 48 -18.73 -40.23 12.58
C ALA A 48 -20.22 -40.29 12.96
N THR A 49 -21.14 -40.35 11.99
CA THR A 49 -22.59 -40.52 12.25
C THR A 49 -22.94 -41.89 12.80
N THR A 50 -22.22 -42.95 12.43
CA THR A 50 -22.47 -44.31 12.92
C THR A 50 -21.89 -44.57 14.32
N ILE A 51 -20.79 -43.92 14.69
CA ILE A 51 -20.12 -44.16 15.98
C ILE A 51 -20.59 -43.20 17.09
N VAL A 52 -21.01 -41.97 16.76
CA VAL A 52 -21.11 -40.89 17.78
C VAL A 52 -22.55 -40.37 18.00
N GLY A 53 -23.52 -40.79 17.19
CA GLY A 53 -24.91 -40.35 17.31
C GLY A 53 -25.14 -38.91 16.81
N VAL A 54 -26.28 -38.68 16.17
CA VAL A 54 -26.62 -37.42 15.46
C VAL A 54 -26.57 -36.19 16.38
N SER A 55 -26.78 -36.35 17.70
CA SER A 55 -26.76 -35.27 18.69
C SER A 55 -25.37 -34.69 18.99
N LYS A 56 -24.29 -35.45 18.79
CA LYS A 56 -22.91 -34.99 19.04
C LYS A 56 -22.25 -34.33 17.81
N LEU A 57 -22.84 -34.49 16.63
CA LEU A 57 -22.44 -33.77 15.42
C LEU A 57 -22.89 -32.30 15.40
N ALA A 58 -23.88 -31.93 16.23
CA ALA A 58 -24.29 -30.54 16.39
C ALA A 58 -23.18 -29.65 16.96
N ILE A 59 -22.25 -30.22 17.76
CA ILE A 59 -21.12 -29.48 18.33
C ILE A 59 -20.11 -29.08 17.26
N LEU A 60 -19.98 -29.86 16.17
CA LEU A 60 -18.94 -29.63 15.17
C LEU A 60 -19.12 -28.31 14.39
N PRO A 61 -20.32 -27.94 13.91
CA PRO A 61 -20.57 -26.60 13.38
C PRO A 61 -20.28 -25.47 14.38
N PHE A 62 -20.63 -25.62 15.66
CA PHE A 62 -20.32 -24.62 16.69
C PHE A 62 -18.82 -24.53 16.96
N LEU A 63 -18.10 -25.65 16.98
CA LEU A 63 -16.66 -25.68 17.15
C LEU A 63 -15.95 -25.08 15.93
N ILE A 64 -16.39 -25.39 14.71
CA ILE A 64 -15.88 -24.78 13.48
C ILE A 64 -16.16 -23.28 13.49
N ALA A 65 -17.37 -22.85 13.86
CA ALA A 65 -17.73 -21.43 13.96
C ALA A 65 -16.91 -20.73 15.06
N ALA A 66 -16.68 -21.37 16.20
CA ALA A 66 -15.84 -20.84 17.28
C ALA A 66 -14.37 -20.76 16.84
N ILE A 67 -13.81 -21.80 16.22
CA ILE A 67 -12.45 -21.78 15.66
C ILE A 67 -12.35 -20.68 14.60
N ALA A 68 -13.32 -20.56 13.70
CA ALA A 68 -13.37 -19.52 12.68
C ALA A 68 -13.50 -18.12 13.28
N TYR A 69 -14.24 -17.96 14.38
CA TYR A 69 -14.39 -16.69 15.09
C TYR A 69 -13.11 -16.29 15.84
N TYR A 70 -12.54 -17.21 16.62
CA TYR A 70 -11.31 -16.97 17.39
C TYR A 70 -10.05 -16.91 16.52
N ASN A 71 -10.11 -17.46 15.30
CA ASN A 71 -9.03 -17.38 14.31
C ASN A 71 -9.47 -16.58 13.07
N TYR A 72 -10.49 -15.73 13.18
CA TYR A 72 -11.00 -14.95 12.05
C TYR A 72 -9.88 -14.20 11.35
N ASP A 73 -8.93 -13.70 12.14
CA ASP A 73 -7.77 -13.02 11.64
C ASP A 73 -6.96 -13.87 10.65
N LEU A 74 -6.81 -15.18 10.90
CA LEU A 74 -6.09 -16.09 10.01
C LEU A 74 -6.84 -16.38 8.71
N PHE A 75 -8.16 -16.21 8.69
CA PHE A 75 -9.01 -16.52 7.54
C PHE A 75 -9.31 -15.31 6.65
N ASP A 76 -9.18 -14.09 7.14
CA ASP A 76 -9.31 -12.87 6.34
C ASP A 76 -7.96 -12.51 5.66
N PRO A 77 -7.82 -12.74 4.34
CA PRO A 77 -6.60 -12.42 3.60
C PRO A 77 -6.35 -10.91 3.48
N GLU A 78 -7.36 -10.08 3.77
CA GLU A 78 -7.26 -8.63 3.78
C GLU A 78 -7.15 -8.06 5.20
N ASN A 79 -6.84 -8.87 6.20
CA ASN A 79 -6.60 -8.37 7.56
C ASN A 79 -5.21 -7.72 7.72
N ARG A 80 -5.06 -6.90 8.76
CA ARG A 80 -3.89 -6.09 9.05
C ARG A 80 -2.63 -6.95 9.30
N PRO A 81 -1.43 -6.46 8.98
CA PRO A 81 -0.20 -7.14 9.38
C PRO A 81 -0.11 -7.24 10.91
N PHE A 82 0.44 -8.34 11.42
CA PHE A 82 0.66 -8.50 12.84
C PHE A 82 1.79 -7.58 13.32
N ASN A 83 1.60 -6.96 14.48
CA ASN A 83 2.71 -6.34 15.20
C ASN A 83 3.35 -7.41 16.09
N VAL A 84 4.57 -7.82 15.79
CA VAL A 84 5.25 -8.86 16.59
C VAL A 84 5.50 -8.34 18.00
N PRO A 85 5.23 -9.14 19.05
CA PRO A 85 5.43 -8.70 20.43
C PRO A 85 6.91 -8.49 20.75
N GLU A 86 7.76 -9.36 20.22
CA GLU A 86 9.20 -9.35 20.44
C GLU A 86 9.95 -9.40 19.10
N VAL A 87 11.11 -8.78 19.06
CA VAL A 87 12.02 -8.77 17.91
C VAL A 87 13.17 -9.73 18.23
N SER A 88 13.46 -10.66 17.31
CA SER A 88 14.61 -11.55 17.48
C SER A 88 15.93 -10.79 17.44
N LEU A 89 16.98 -11.36 18.02
CA LEU A 89 18.31 -10.72 18.05
C LEU A 89 18.92 -10.48 16.65
N ALA A 90 18.57 -11.30 15.66
CA ALA A 90 19.14 -11.20 14.32
C ALA A 90 18.17 -11.61 13.20
N TYR A 91 18.34 -10.97 12.05
CA TYR A 91 17.61 -11.20 10.79
C TYR A 91 18.57 -11.17 9.61
N ASP A 92 18.17 -11.71 8.46
CA ASP A 92 18.94 -11.56 7.23
C ASP A 92 18.90 -10.13 6.73
N PHE A 93 17.69 -9.57 6.67
CA PHE A 93 17.44 -8.22 6.21
C PHE A 93 16.65 -7.45 7.26
N ILE A 94 17.13 -6.25 7.59
CA ILE A 94 16.39 -5.28 8.40
C ILE A 94 15.98 -4.12 7.50
N ILE A 95 14.68 -3.89 7.36
CA ILE A 95 14.12 -2.79 6.60
C ILE A 95 13.66 -1.71 7.58
N VAL A 96 14.19 -0.51 7.42
CA VAL A 96 13.88 0.64 8.29
C VAL A 96 12.85 1.52 7.59
N GLY A 97 11.61 1.52 8.09
CA GLY A 97 10.50 2.30 7.57
C GLY A 97 9.53 1.44 6.77
N GLY A 98 8.33 1.25 7.30
CA GLY A 98 7.19 0.58 6.68
C GLY A 98 6.46 1.45 5.67
N GLY A 99 7.17 2.25 4.89
CA GLY A 99 6.59 3.16 3.90
C GLY A 99 6.25 2.52 2.55
N SER A 100 6.18 3.34 1.50
CA SER A 100 5.85 2.86 0.16
C SER A 100 6.84 1.80 -0.33
N ALA A 101 8.15 2.09 -0.27
CA ALA A 101 9.19 1.15 -0.69
C ALA A 101 9.39 0.00 0.33
N GLY A 102 9.40 0.32 1.63
CA GLY A 102 9.68 -0.67 2.67
C GLY A 102 8.66 -1.82 2.73
N CYS A 103 7.37 -1.53 2.53
CA CYS A 103 6.34 -2.56 2.43
C CYS A 103 6.56 -3.49 1.22
N VAL A 104 6.96 -2.93 0.07
CA VAL A 104 7.25 -3.71 -1.14
C VAL A 104 8.47 -4.59 -0.91
N LEU A 105 9.56 -4.05 -0.37
CA LEU A 105 10.79 -4.78 -0.07
C LEU A 105 10.52 -5.93 0.91
N ALA A 106 9.80 -5.67 2.00
CA ALA A 106 9.45 -6.69 2.99
C ALA A 106 8.64 -7.84 2.36
N SER A 107 7.67 -7.49 1.53
CA SER A 107 6.86 -8.46 0.79
C SER A 107 7.69 -9.26 -0.21
N ARG A 108 8.56 -8.63 -1.01
CA ARG A 108 9.34 -9.34 -2.03
C ARG A 108 10.48 -10.18 -1.45
N LEU A 109 11.23 -9.66 -0.47
CA LEU A 109 12.31 -10.43 0.16
C LEU A 109 11.76 -11.64 0.93
N SER A 110 10.59 -11.52 1.57
CA SER A 110 9.97 -12.64 2.29
C SER A 110 9.39 -13.73 1.37
N GLU A 111 9.32 -13.51 0.04
CA GLU A 111 9.01 -14.59 -0.92
C GLU A 111 10.08 -15.69 -0.90
N VAL A 112 11.31 -15.38 -0.44
CA VAL A 112 12.40 -16.35 -0.27
C VAL A 112 12.31 -16.99 1.13
N PRO A 113 11.90 -18.26 1.27
CA PRO A 113 11.50 -18.82 2.57
C PRO A 113 12.62 -18.94 3.60
N HIS A 114 13.87 -18.98 3.16
CA HIS A 114 15.05 -19.14 4.03
C HIS A 114 15.65 -17.80 4.47
N TRP A 115 15.14 -16.66 4.00
CA TRP A 115 15.54 -15.34 4.50
C TRP A 115 14.59 -14.88 5.60
N ARG A 116 15.16 -14.44 6.72
CA ARG A 116 14.43 -13.79 7.81
C ARG A 116 14.41 -12.28 7.63
N ILE A 117 13.21 -11.72 7.55
CA ILE A 117 13.01 -10.30 7.27
C ILE A 117 12.39 -9.61 8.48
N LEU A 118 12.98 -8.49 8.90
CA LEU A 118 12.39 -7.60 9.90
C LEU A 118 12.04 -6.26 9.24
N LEU A 119 10.79 -5.82 9.39
CA LEU A 119 10.35 -4.48 9.03
C LEU A 119 10.09 -3.68 10.32
N LEU A 120 10.84 -2.59 10.52
CA LEU A 120 10.67 -1.66 11.63
C LEU A 120 9.91 -0.42 11.18
N GLU A 121 8.80 -0.09 11.84
CA GLU A 121 7.99 1.10 11.56
C GLU A 121 7.74 1.90 12.85
N ALA A 122 7.99 3.22 12.79
CA ALA A 122 7.81 4.11 13.94
C ALA A 122 6.34 4.41 14.27
N GLY A 123 5.46 4.29 13.28
CA GLY A 123 4.02 4.42 13.41
C GLY A 123 3.29 3.14 13.80
N GLY A 124 1.97 3.27 13.97
CA GLY A 124 1.06 2.17 14.26
C GLY A 124 0.28 1.71 13.04
N GLN A 125 -0.91 1.15 13.29
CA GLN A 125 -1.83 0.67 12.27
C GLN A 125 -2.56 1.81 11.54
N GLU A 126 -2.99 1.50 10.31
CA GLU A 126 -3.96 2.29 9.55
C GLU A 126 -5.32 2.39 10.28
N THR A 127 -6.13 3.38 9.92
CA THR A 127 -7.46 3.62 10.51
C THR A 127 -8.55 3.63 9.44
N GLU A 128 -9.81 3.42 9.84
CA GLU A 128 -10.94 3.46 8.91
C GLU A 128 -11.08 4.83 8.20
N ILE A 129 -10.67 5.92 8.86
CA ILE A 129 -10.64 7.25 8.23
C ILE A 129 -9.65 7.29 7.07
N SER A 130 -8.51 6.60 7.21
CA SER A 130 -7.50 6.56 6.14
C SER A 130 -7.95 5.79 4.90
N ASP A 131 -9.00 4.97 5.02
CA ASP A 131 -9.54 4.16 3.93
C ASP A 131 -10.41 4.97 2.98
N VAL A 132 -11.00 6.06 3.45
CA VAL A 132 -11.92 6.92 2.70
C VAL A 132 -11.14 7.96 1.90
N PRO A 133 -11.09 7.88 0.55
CA PRO A 133 -10.25 8.75 -0.28
C PRO A 133 -10.48 10.25 -0.07
N LEU A 134 -11.75 10.64 0.05
CA LEU A 134 -12.17 12.03 0.22
C LEU A 134 -11.67 12.65 1.55
N LEU A 135 -11.32 11.82 2.53
CA LEU A 135 -10.81 12.27 3.83
C LEU A 135 -9.27 12.34 3.89
N SER A 136 -8.56 12.11 2.78
CA SER A 136 -7.08 12.14 2.74
C SER A 136 -6.46 13.38 3.39
N LEU A 137 -6.98 14.57 3.07
CA LEU A 137 -6.47 15.84 3.63
C LEU A 137 -6.75 16.01 5.13
N TYR A 138 -7.75 15.31 5.69
CA TYR A 138 -8.00 15.30 7.15
C TYR A 138 -6.92 14.55 7.93
N LEU A 139 -6.14 13.69 7.27
CA LEU A 139 -5.04 12.95 7.92
C LEU A 139 -3.83 13.83 8.17
N HIS A 140 -3.72 14.97 7.48
CA HIS A 140 -2.61 15.90 7.66
C HIS A 140 -2.63 16.48 9.08
N LYS A 141 -1.46 16.58 9.73
CA LYS A 141 -1.32 17.01 11.13
C LYS A 141 -2.01 16.10 12.17
N SER A 142 -2.56 14.96 11.77
CA SER A 142 -3.11 13.95 12.69
C SER A 142 -1.99 13.16 13.40
N LYS A 143 -2.34 12.14 14.19
CA LYS A 143 -1.35 11.23 14.80
C LYS A 143 -0.60 10.37 13.76
N LEU A 144 -1.13 10.25 12.54
CA LEU A 144 -0.51 9.50 11.43
C LEU A 144 0.49 10.34 10.63
N ASP A 145 0.69 11.61 10.97
CA ASP A 145 1.63 12.53 10.31
C ASP A 145 2.81 12.83 11.23
N TRP A 146 4.04 12.80 10.68
CA TRP A 146 5.24 13.31 11.35
C TRP A 146 5.20 14.82 11.58
N LYS A 147 4.39 15.56 10.80
CA LYS A 147 4.15 17.01 10.90
C LYS A 147 5.42 17.84 10.71
N TYR A 148 6.32 17.39 9.83
CA TYR A 148 7.49 18.20 9.50
C TYR A 148 7.06 19.56 8.94
N ARG A 149 7.92 20.55 9.18
CA ARG A 149 7.82 21.88 8.57
C ARG A 149 9.18 22.24 8.02
N THR A 150 9.20 22.86 6.84
CA THR A 150 10.43 23.41 6.26
C THR A 150 11.06 24.44 7.19
N GLN A 151 12.32 24.82 6.98
CA GLN A 151 12.81 26.11 7.51
C GLN A 151 12.02 27.27 6.88
N PRO A 152 12.00 28.47 7.50
CA PRO A 152 11.39 29.64 6.87
C PRO A 152 11.98 29.91 5.49
N GLN A 153 11.15 30.19 4.49
CA GLN A 153 11.59 30.42 3.12
C GLN A 153 11.25 31.83 2.65
N ASN A 154 12.16 32.44 1.88
CA ASN A 154 11.96 33.77 1.30
C ASN A 154 11.32 33.70 -0.09
N THR A 155 11.36 32.54 -0.77
CA THR A 155 10.90 32.37 -2.17
C THR A 155 9.68 31.45 -2.30
N ALA A 156 9.33 30.73 -1.24
CA ALA A 156 8.20 29.80 -1.21
C ALA A 156 7.50 29.91 0.15
N CYS A 157 6.29 29.34 0.25
CA CYS A 157 5.51 29.29 1.50
C CYS A 157 5.20 30.67 2.11
N GLN A 158 5.30 31.77 1.35
CA GLN A 158 5.20 33.13 1.89
C GLN A 158 3.84 33.43 2.56
N ALA A 159 2.77 32.83 2.05
CA ALA A 159 1.42 32.93 2.61
C ALA A 159 1.12 31.92 3.74
N MET A 160 2.10 31.08 4.13
CA MET A 160 1.94 30.11 5.22
C MET A 160 2.37 30.73 6.55
N LYS A 161 1.82 30.22 7.67
CA LYS A 161 2.24 30.62 9.02
C LYS A 161 3.76 30.47 9.16
N ASP A 162 4.42 31.48 9.71
CA ASP A 162 5.87 31.60 9.90
C ASP A 162 6.71 31.47 8.61
N ARG A 163 6.10 31.59 7.42
CA ARG A 163 6.74 31.33 6.11
C ARG A 163 7.29 29.90 5.97
N ARG A 164 6.61 28.91 6.58
CA ARG A 164 7.04 27.51 6.59
C ARG A 164 5.96 26.60 6.00
N CYS A 165 6.31 25.81 5.01
CA CYS A 165 5.41 24.82 4.45
C CYS A 165 5.22 23.64 5.41
N CYS A 166 4.02 23.07 5.38
CA CYS A 166 3.74 21.79 6.04
C CYS A 166 4.23 20.66 5.12
N TRP A 167 5.10 19.81 5.63
CA TRP A 167 5.63 18.63 4.94
C TRP A 167 5.09 17.37 5.58
N THR A 168 3.84 17.06 5.24
CA THR A 168 3.15 15.87 5.75
C THR A 168 3.87 14.60 5.28
N ARG A 169 4.26 13.75 6.23
CA ARG A 169 4.89 12.44 5.98
C ARG A 169 4.19 11.40 6.86
N GLY A 170 3.85 10.25 6.30
CA GLY A 170 3.16 9.19 7.05
C GLY A 170 4.03 8.59 8.16
N LYS A 171 3.49 8.57 9.38
CA LYS A 171 3.98 7.85 10.57
C LYS A 171 2.98 6.74 10.91
N VAL A 172 2.92 5.74 10.04
CA VAL A 172 1.93 4.65 10.05
C VAL A 172 2.44 3.54 9.13
N ILE A 173 2.10 2.28 9.39
CA ILE A 173 2.40 1.20 8.46
C ILE A 173 1.75 1.46 7.08
N GLY A 174 2.54 1.44 6.01
CA GLY A 174 2.21 1.96 4.68
C GLY A 174 2.79 3.36 4.39
N GLY A 175 3.24 4.09 5.41
CA GLY A 175 3.84 5.42 5.33
C GLY A 175 2.97 6.44 4.60
N SER A 176 3.57 7.29 3.77
CA SER A 176 2.85 8.34 3.05
C SER A 176 1.82 7.82 2.03
N SER A 177 1.84 6.52 1.65
CA SER A 177 0.76 5.94 0.82
C SER A 177 -0.60 5.91 1.53
N VAL A 178 -0.59 5.99 2.87
CA VAL A 178 -1.80 6.07 3.71
C VAL A 178 -2.37 7.49 3.75
N LEU A 179 -1.53 8.51 3.56
CA LEU A 179 -1.93 9.92 3.67
C LEU A 179 -2.13 10.62 2.31
N ASN A 180 -1.51 10.12 1.25
CA ASN A 180 -1.54 10.76 -0.08
C ASN A 180 -2.96 10.80 -0.69
N THR A 181 -3.10 11.42 -1.86
CA THR A 181 -4.34 11.49 -2.63
C THR A 181 -4.55 10.31 -3.59
N MET A 182 -3.84 9.20 -3.40
CA MET A 182 -3.92 7.94 -4.17
C MET A 182 -3.63 8.04 -5.67
N LEU A 183 -3.35 9.23 -6.20
CA LEU A 183 -3.07 9.45 -7.61
C LEU A 183 -1.95 8.52 -8.10
N TYR A 184 -2.24 7.75 -9.14
CA TYR A 184 -1.31 6.80 -9.74
C TYR A 184 -0.83 7.30 -11.10
N ILE A 185 0.38 7.84 -11.11
CA ILE A 185 1.10 8.25 -12.32
C ILE A 185 2.53 7.73 -12.18
N ARG A 186 3.06 7.18 -13.26
CA ARG A 186 4.47 6.78 -13.38
C ARG A 186 5.32 7.99 -13.80
N GLY A 187 6.64 7.88 -13.70
CA GLY A 187 7.53 8.92 -14.26
C GLY A 187 7.45 8.99 -15.79
N ASN A 188 7.91 10.10 -16.37
CA ASN A 188 8.09 10.16 -17.82
C ASN A 188 9.23 9.22 -18.23
N ARG A 189 9.14 8.58 -19.41
CA ARG A 189 10.26 7.77 -19.97
C ARG A 189 11.60 8.51 -19.87
N ARG A 190 11.59 9.80 -20.21
CA ARG A 190 12.79 10.65 -20.21
C ARG A 190 13.42 10.80 -18.83
N ASP A 191 12.62 10.80 -17.76
CA ASP A 191 13.13 10.92 -16.39
C ASP A 191 14.02 9.71 -16.04
N PHE A 192 13.59 8.52 -16.42
CA PHE A 192 14.32 7.27 -16.15
C PHE A 192 15.52 7.08 -17.07
N ASP A 193 15.38 7.39 -18.36
CA ASP A 193 16.52 7.38 -19.28
C ASP A 193 17.59 8.41 -18.84
N GLN A 194 17.16 9.53 -18.26
CA GLN A 194 18.07 10.50 -17.65
C GLN A 194 18.75 9.94 -16.40
N TRP A 195 18.04 9.20 -15.52
CA TRP A 195 18.66 8.51 -14.39
C TRP A 195 19.75 7.54 -14.83
N ALA A 196 19.50 6.76 -15.89
CA ALA A 196 20.52 5.89 -16.48
C ALA A 196 21.72 6.70 -17.01
N SER A 197 21.46 7.82 -17.70
CA SER A 197 22.50 8.71 -18.23
C SER A 197 23.39 9.34 -17.14
N PHE A 198 22.88 9.47 -15.91
CA PHE A 198 23.64 9.92 -14.74
C PHE A 198 24.54 8.84 -14.12
N GLY A 199 24.71 7.70 -14.80
CA GLY A 199 25.57 6.61 -14.35
C GLY A 199 24.86 5.62 -13.42
N ASN A 200 23.55 5.42 -13.58
CA ASN A 200 22.78 4.40 -12.86
C ASN A 200 22.30 3.29 -13.81
N PRO A 201 23.16 2.32 -14.20
CA PRO A 201 22.77 1.23 -15.08
C PRO A 201 21.55 0.45 -14.55
N GLY A 202 20.65 0.05 -15.45
CA GLY A 202 19.43 -0.68 -15.10
C GLY A 202 18.27 0.21 -14.61
N TRP A 203 18.43 1.54 -14.64
CA TRP A 203 17.36 2.50 -14.32
C TRP A 203 16.74 3.17 -15.55
N GLY A 204 17.06 2.71 -16.76
CA GLY A 204 16.41 3.19 -17.99
C GLY A 204 14.95 2.77 -18.03
N TYR A 205 14.13 3.46 -18.82
CA TYR A 205 12.68 3.20 -18.83
C TYR A 205 12.33 1.75 -19.20
N GLU A 206 13.02 1.18 -20.19
CA GLU A 206 12.78 -0.21 -20.61
C GLU A 206 13.23 -1.23 -19.55
N ASP A 207 14.20 -0.90 -18.69
CA ASP A 207 14.66 -1.76 -17.59
C ASP A 207 13.63 -1.82 -16.45
N ILE A 208 12.99 -0.69 -16.15
CA ILE A 208 12.06 -0.57 -15.01
C ILE A 208 10.61 -0.90 -15.39
N LEU A 209 10.22 -0.77 -16.66
CA LEU A 209 8.85 -1.01 -17.13
C LEU A 209 8.33 -2.41 -16.73
N PRO A 210 9.12 -3.50 -16.79
CA PRO A 210 8.74 -4.79 -16.26
C PRO A 210 8.35 -4.77 -14.77
N TYR A 211 9.00 -3.94 -13.94
CA TYR A 211 8.69 -3.83 -12.51
C TYR A 211 7.41 -3.04 -12.25
N PHE A 212 7.11 -1.99 -13.04
CA PHE A 212 5.81 -1.33 -13.00
C PHE A 212 4.68 -2.33 -13.31
N ARG A 213 4.82 -3.09 -14.40
CA ARG A 213 3.85 -4.11 -14.81
C ARG A 213 3.74 -5.25 -13.79
N LYS A 214 4.84 -5.69 -13.19
CA LYS A 214 4.83 -6.74 -12.14
C LYS A 214 4.07 -6.29 -10.90
N SER A 215 4.15 -5.01 -10.56
CA SER A 215 3.50 -4.45 -9.38
C SER A 215 2.00 -4.23 -9.60
N GLU A 216 1.63 -3.75 -10.78
CA GLU A 216 0.31 -3.26 -11.13
C GLU A 216 -0.77 -4.35 -11.30
N ASP A 217 -1.95 -4.08 -10.77
CA ASP A 217 -3.21 -4.72 -11.14
C ASP A 217 -4.14 -3.67 -11.78
N GLN A 218 -4.02 -3.52 -13.10
CA GLN A 218 -4.80 -2.60 -13.91
C GLN A 218 -6.26 -3.06 -13.99
N ARG A 219 -7.17 -2.30 -13.37
CA ARG A 219 -8.60 -2.64 -13.32
C ARG A 219 -9.39 -2.12 -14.52
N ASN A 220 -8.87 -1.16 -15.28
CA ASN A 220 -9.52 -0.69 -16.49
C ASN A 220 -9.31 -1.72 -17.64
N PRO A 221 -10.37 -2.37 -18.15
CA PRO A 221 -10.24 -3.43 -19.14
C PRO A 221 -9.79 -2.95 -20.52
N TYR A 222 -9.90 -1.66 -20.83
CA TYR A 222 -9.41 -1.08 -22.08
C TYR A 222 -7.91 -0.88 -22.01
N LEU A 223 -7.41 -0.25 -20.93
CA LEU A 223 -5.97 -0.06 -20.72
C LEU A 223 -5.23 -1.39 -20.52
N ALA A 224 -5.85 -2.34 -19.81
CA ALA A 224 -5.31 -3.67 -19.57
C ALA A 224 -5.06 -4.49 -20.85
N ARG A 225 -5.61 -4.11 -22.01
CA ARG A 225 -5.32 -4.75 -23.31
C ARG A 225 -3.93 -4.41 -23.81
N ASN A 226 -3.40 -3.23 -23.48
CA ASN A 226 -2.05 -2.84 -23.86
C ASN A 226 -1.03 -3.48 -22.92
N LYS A 227 -0.69 -4.75 -23.21
CA LYS A 227 0.23 -5.55 -22.39
C LYS A 227 1.66 -5.03 -22.39
N ARG A 228 2.03 -4.10 -23.28
CA ARG A 228 3.35 -3.45 -23.26
C ARG A 228 3.49 -2.56 -22.03
N TYR A 229 2.45 -1.79 -21.70
CA TYR A 229 2.51 -0.81 -20.61
C TYR A 229 1.83 -1.29 -19.34
N HIS A 230 0.81 -2.13 -19.44
CA HIS A 230 -0.02 -2.50 -18.29
C HIS A 230 0.16 -3.95 -17.83
N GLY A 231 0.19 -4.11 -16.51
CA GLY A 231 0.14 -5.37 -15.79
C GLY A 231 -1.24 -5.63 -15.19
N THR A 232 -1.60 -6.91 -15.04
CA THR A 232 -2.83 -7.34 -14.37
C THR A 232 -2.49 -8.45 -13.39
N GLY A 233 -3.16 -8.49 -12.23
CA GLY A 233 -2.90 -9.49 -11.19
C GLY A 233 -1.71 -9.20 -10.28
N GLY A 234 -1.08 -8.03 -10.41
CA GLY A 234 -0.12 -7.53 -9.43
C GLY A 234 -0.77 -7.24 -8.06
N LEU A 235 0.06 -6.87 -7.09
CA LEU A 235 -0.42 -6.59 -5.73
C LEU A 235 -1.01 -5.17 -5.60
N TRP A 236 -0.55 -4.24 -6.44
CA TRP A 236 -0.89 -2.82 -6.41
C TRP A 236 -2.08 -2.52 -7.30
N THR A 237 -3.28 -2.45 -6.71
CA THR A 237 -4.51 -2.20 -7.47
C THR A 237 -4.54 -0.78 -8.01
N VAL A 238 -4.75 -0.65 -9.32
CA VAL A 238 -4.87 0.62 -10.05
C VAL A 238 -6.26 0.66 -10.67
N GLN A 239 -7.07 1.63 -10.26
CA GLN A 239 -8.48 1.71 -10.63
C GLN A 239 -8.85 3.16 -11.00
N ASP A 240 -9.75 3.31 -11.96
CA ASP A 240 -10.42 4.59 -12.22
C ASP A 240 -11.27 5.01 -11.02
N SER A 241 -11.49 6.32 -10.87
CA SER A 241 -12.42 6.83 -9.85
C SER A 241 -13.82 6.23 -10.08
N PRO A 242 -14.47 5.69 -9.04
CA PRO A 242 -15.85 5.18 -9.16
C PRO A 242 -16.87 6.29 -9.42
N TYR A 243 -16.49 7.55 -9.17
CA TYR A 243 -17.34 8.71 -9.39
C TYR A 243 -16.54 9.87 -9.97
N ASN A 244 -17.00 10.42 -11.08
CA ASN A 244 -16.47 11.63 -11.69
C ASN A 244 -17.59 12.66 -11.75
N THR A 245 -17.28 13.91 -11.40
CA THR A 245 -18.22 15.02 -11.60
C THR A 245 -18.31 15.34 -13.09
N PRO A 246 -19.37 16.03 -13.56
CA PRO A 246 -19.45 16.52 -14.93
C PRO A 246 -18.30 17.45 -15.36
N LEU A 247 -17.56 18.00 -14.39
CA LEU A 247 -16.37 18.81 -14.66
C LEU A 247 -15.25 17.96 -15.28
N GLY A 248 -15.13 16.69 -14.91
CA GLY A 248 -14.07 15.81 -15.43
C GLY A 248 -14.07 15.72 -16.95
N PRO A 249 -15.17 15.28 -17.60
CA PRO A 249 -15.29 15.28 -19.05
C PRO A 249 -15.12 16.67 -19.67
N ALA A 250 -15.65 17.72 -19.04
CA ALA A 250 -15.50 19.09 -19.54
C ALA A 250 -14.03 19.55 -19.61
N PHE A 251 -13.20 19.16 -18.64
CA PHE A 251 -11.76 19.42 -18.68
C PHE A 251 -11.03 18.63 -19.78
N LEU A 252 -11.49 17.42 -20.10
CA LEU A 252 -10.94 16.66 -21.23
C LEU A 252 -11.30 17.31 -22.57
N GLN A 253 -12.56 17.70 -22.74
CA GLN A 253 -13.02 18.39 -23.94
C GLN A 253 -12.28 19.72 -24.15
N ALA A 254 -12.07 20.50 -23.09
CA ALA A 254 -11.27 21.73 -23.17
C ALA A 254 -9.84 21.45 -23.63
N GLY A 255 -9.24 20.31 -23.22
CA GLY A 255 -7.94 19.85 -23.71
C GLY A 255 -7.96 19.57 -25.22
N GLU A 256 -8.99 18.88 -25.71
CA GLU A 256 -9.18 18.62 -27.15
C GLU A 256 -9.38 19.92 -27.95
N GLU A 257 -10.15 20.89 -27.44
CA GLU A 257 -10.34 22.21 -28.05
C GLU A 257 -9.03 23.00 -28.13
N MET A 258 -8.11 22.77 -27.20
CA MET A 258 -6.75 23.32 -27.22
C MET A 258 -5.79 22.54 -28.15
N GLY A 259 -6.25 21.46 -28.77
CA GLY A 259 -5.46 20.62 -29.68
C GLY A 259 -4.64 19.52 -29.00
N TYR A 260 -4.97 19.13 -27.76
CA TYR A 260 -4.33 18.03 -27.06
C TYR A 260 -5.15 16.74 -27.15
N ASP A 261 -4.46 15.60 -27.27
CA ASP A 261 -5.10 14.29 -27.23
C ASP A 261 -5.56 13.91 -25.81
N ILE A 262 -6.63 13.10 -25.75
CA ILE A 262 -6.97 12.33 -24.55
C ILE A 262 -6.13 11.05 -24.54
N VAL A 263 -5.27 10.90 -23.53
CA VAL A 263 -4.24 9.86 -23.49
C VAL A 263 -4.33 8.96 -22.26
N ASP A 264 -3.63 7.84 -22.32
CA ASP A 264 -3.21 7.10 -21.13
C ASP A 264 -1.85 7.65 -20.64
N VAL A 265 -1.87 8.39 -19.53
CA VAL A 265 -0.65 9.01 -18.96
C VAL A 265 0.44 8.01 -18.55
N ASN A 266 0.09 6.73 -18.40
CA ASN A 266 1.01 5.65 -18.08
C ASN A 266 1.37 4.77 -19.29
N GLY A 267 0.90 5.15 -20.48
CA GLY A 267 1.11 4.46 -21.75
C GLY A 267 2.27 5.01 -22.58
N GLU A 268 2.15 4.91 -23.90
CA GLU A 268 3.18 5.32 -24.85
C GLU A 268 3.36 6.84 -24.93
N GLN A 269 2.25 7.58 -25.08
CA GLN A 269 2.22 9.03 -25.12
C GLN A 269 1.83 9.57 -23.76
N GLN A 270 2.73 10.33 -23.13
CA GLN A 270 2.54 10.86 -21.77
C GLN A 270 2.17 12.35 -21.76
N THR A 271 2.06 12.99 -22.94
CA THR A 271 1.64 14.38 -23.11
C THR A 271 0.22 14.41 -23.64
N GLY A 272 -0.70 14.98 -22.86
CA GLY A 272 -2.13 15.08 -23.20
C GLY A 272 -2.98 15.27 -21.95
N PHE A 273 -4.29 15.12 -22.10
CA PHE A 273 -5.26 15.14 -21.01
C PHE A 273 -5.76 13.73 -20.71
N ALA A 274 -6.12 13.44 -19.46
CA ALA A 274 -6.58 12.12 -19.09
C ALA A 274 -7.45 12.14 -17.83
N PHE A 275 -8.33 11.14 -17.72
CA PHE A 275 -8.78 10.72 -16.40
C PHE A 275 -7.65 10.01 -15.70
N TYR A 276 -7.34 10.47 -14.49
CA TYR A 276 -6.35 9.81 -13.67
C TYR A 276 -6.89 8.52 -13.05
N GLN A 277 -5.96 7.59 -12.85
CA GLN A 277 -6.21 6.38 -12.07
C GLN A 277 -5.64 6.55 -10.66
N PHE A 278 -6.14 5.72 -9.75
CA PHE A 278 -5.82 5.80 -8.34
C PHE A 278 -5.46 4.43 -7.77
N ASN A 279 -4.66 4.44 -6.72
CA ASN A 279 -4.38 3.25 -5.92
C ASN A 279 -5.54 2.97 -4.99
N MET A 280 -6.56 2.34 -5.56
CA MET A 280 -7.84 2.06 -4.93
C MET A 280 -8.29 0.64 -5.23
N ARG A 281 -9.02 0.04 -4.29
CA ARG A 281 -9.65 -1.27 -4.44
C ARG A 281 -11.07 -1.17 -3.90
N ARG A 282 -12.06 -1.40 -4.78
CA ARG A 282 -13.51 -1.32 -4.44
C ARG A 282 -13.90 0.02 -3.83
N GLY A 283 -13.32 1.12 -4.33
CA GLY A 283 -13.63 2.48 -3.85
C GLY A 283 -12.89 2.93 -2.58
N SER A 284 -12.10 2.04 -1.96
CA SER A 284 -11.29 2.38 -0.78
C SER A 284 -9.81 2.49 -1.15
N ARG A 285 -9.03 3.24 -0.36
CA ARG A 285 -7.57 3.36 -0.51
C ARG A 285 -6.89 1.99 -0.46
N ALA A 286 -6.02 1.72 -1.44
CA ALA A 286 -5.09 0.60 -1.44
C ALA A 286 -3.67 1.09 -1.11
N SER A 287 -3.34 1.22 0.19
CA SER A 287 -1.99 1.59 0.65
C SER A 287 -0.97 0.46 0.41
N THR A 288 0.32 0.75 0.53
CA THR A 288 1.37 -0.29 0.37
C THR A 288 1.33 -1.35 1.45
N SER A 289 0.92 -1.00 2.67
CA SER A 289 0.63 -1.97 3.72
C SER A 289 -0.49 -2.93 3.29
N LYS A 290 -1.62 -2.40 2.80
CA LYS A 290 -2.75 -3.21 2.32
C LYS A 290 -2.38 -4.12 1.16
N SER A 291 -1.65 -3.58 0.20
CA SER A 291 -1.35 -4.26 -1.05
C SER A 291 -0.25 -5.29 -0.90
N PHE A 292 0.80 -4.99 -0.11
CA PHE A 292 2.01 -5.83 -0.06
C PHE A 292 2.18 -6.59 1.25
N LEU A 293 1.79 -6.02 2.39
CA LEU A 293 1.98 -6.67 3.70
C LEU A 293 0.81 -7.56 4.09
N ARG A 294 -0.44 -7.17 3.84
CA ARG A 294 -1.59 -8.01 4.20
C ARG A 294 -1.54 -9.39 3.53
N PRO A 295 -1.24 -9.52 2.22
CA PRO A 295 -1.08 -10.85 1.60
C PRO A 295 0.13 -11.63 2.13
N ALA A 296 1.13 -10.96 2.70
CA ALA A 296 2.34 -11.56 3.25
C ALA A 296 2.27 -11.83 4.76
N ARG A 297 1.18 -11.44 5.44
CA ARG A 297 1.09 -11.37 6.91
C ARG A 297 1.26 -12.70 7.63
N LEU A 298 0.97 -13.82 6.95
CA LEU A 298 1.07 -15.18 7.49
C LEU A 298 2.43 -15.85 7.21
N ARG A 299 3.34 -15.17 6.49
CA ARG A 299 4.67 -15.71 6.21
C ARG A 299 5.50 -15.74 7.48
N LYS A 300 5.91 -16.95 7.88
CA LYS A 300 6.67 -17.23 9.12
C LYS A 300 8.05 -16.56 9.17
N ASN A 301 8.56 -16.09 8.04
CA ASN A 301 9.88 -15.48 7.89
C ASN A 301 9.83 -13.95 7.75
N LEU A 302 8.66 -13.32 7.95
CA LEU A 302 8.48 -11.87 7.94
C LEU A 302 7.93 -11.40 9.29
N ASP A 303 8.75 -10.66 10.03
CA ASP A 303 8.35 -9.97 11.24
C ASP A 303 8.13 -8.48 10.95
N VAL A 304 6.98 -7.95 11.38
CA VAL A 304 6.67 -6.52 11.32
C VAL A 304 6.56 -5.97 12.75
N ALA A 305 7.45 -5.04 13.10
CA ALA A 305 7.46 -4.37 14.40
C ALA A 305 7.04 -2.91 14.22
N MET A 306 5.86 -2.59 14.74
CA MET A 306 5.30 -1.24 14.78
C MET A 306 5.70 -0.53 16.08
N PHE A 307 5.54 0.80 16.09
CA PHE A 307 6.01 1.67 17.19
C PHE A 307 7.51 1.51 17.50
N ALA A 308 8.29 1.08 16.51
CA ALA A 308 9.72 0.85 16.59
C ALA A 308 10.46 1.98 15.85
N HIS A 309 10.87 3.01 16.59
CA HIS A 309 11.55 4.16 16.01
C HIS A 309 13.06 3.92 15.98
N VAL A 310 13.59 3.63 14.80
CA VAL A 310 15.04 3.46 14.58
C VAL A 310 15.77 4.79 14.79
N THR A 311 16.79 4.78 15.63
CA THR A 311 17.57 5.97 16.02
C THR A 311 19.01 5.94 15.52
N LYS A 312 19.55 4.76 15.20
CA LYS A 312 20.94 4.61 14.72
C LYS A 312 21.12 3.34 13.88
N VAL A 313 21.90 3.45 12.81
CA VAL A 313 22.48 2.31 12.09
C VAL A 313 23.81 1.96 12.74
N LEU A 314 24.01 0.68 13.05
CA LEU A 314 25.24 0.17 13.62
C LEU A 314 26.20 -0.23 12.51
N THR A 315 27.44 0.20 12.60
CA THR A 315 28.50 -0.12 11.65
C THR A 315 29.67 -0.79 12.34
N HIS A 316 30.27 -1.78 11.68
CA HIS A 316 31.51 -2.38 12.15
C HIS A 316 32.64 -1.33 12.13
N PRO A 317 33.43 -1.16 13.21
CA PRO A 317 34.42 -0.09 13.33
C PRO A 317 35.47 -0.07 12.20
N GLU A 318 35.96 -1.25 11.80
CA GLU A 318 37.03 -1.36 10.79
C GLU A 318 36.48 -1.36 9.35
N THR A 319 35.54 -2.26 9.04
CA THR A 319 35.03 -2.45 7.67
C THR A 319 33.95 -1.44 7.28
N LYS A 320 33.41 -0.68 8.24
CA LYS A 320 32.26 0.23 8.07
C LYS A 320 30.98 -0.44 7.55
N ARG A 321 30.94 -1.78 7.54
CA ARG A 321 29.76 -2.55 7.14
C ARG A 321 28.61 -2.29 8.10
N ALA A 322 27.41 -2.04 7.58
CA ALA A 322 26.19 -2.00 8.41
C ALA A 322 25.91 -3.40 8.98
N ILE A 323 25.81 -3.50 10.31
CA ILE A 323 25.65 -4.78 11.04
C ILE A 323 24.32 -4.86 11.80
N GLY A 324 23.54 -3.79 11.84
CA GLY A 324 22.30 -3.76 12.60
C GLY A 324 21.77 -2.35 12.81
N VAL A 325 20.78 -2.23 13.68
CA VAL A 325 20.19 -0.95 14.07
C VAL A 325 19.85 -0.91 15.55
N GLN A 326 19.83 0.31 16.10
CA GLN A 326 19.22 0.61 17.39
C GLN A 326 17.88 1.30 17.17
N PHE A 327 16.90 0.95 17.99
CA PHE A 327 15.55 1.52 17.92
C PHE A 327 14.92 1.64 19.29
N ILE A 328 14.02 2.59 19.46
CA ILE A 328 13.22 2.77 20.66
C ILE A 328 11.85 2.14 20.42
N ARG A 329 11.44 1.26 21.33
CA ARG A 329 10.11 0.64 21.35
C ARG A 329 9.70 0.39 22.80
N ASP A 330 8.44 0.69 23.13
CA ASP A 330 7.88 0.52 24.48
C ASP A 330 8.76 1.18 25.57
N GLY A 331 9.29 2.38 25.27
CA GLY A 331 10.14 3.15 26.17
C GLY A 331 11.58 2.64 26.33
N SER A 332 11.94 1.53 25.69
CA SER A 332 13.26 0.89 25.83
C SER A 332 14.07 0.99 24.55
N LEU A 333 15.39 1.22 24.70
CA LEU A 333 16.34 1.14 23.60
C LEU A 333 16.70 -0.33 23.35
N GLN A 334 16.45 -0.79 22.13
CA GLN A 334 16.71 -2.15 21.69
C GLN A 334 17.73 -2.15 20.55
N THR A 335 18.42 -3.28 20.38
CA THR A 335 19.40 -3.50 19.31
C THR A 335 19.07 -4.80 18.57
N VAL A 336 19.13 -4.76 17.25
CA VAL A 336 18.93 -5.94 16.40
C VAL A 336 19.96 -5.95 15.26
N TYR A 337 20.45 -7.14 14.92
CA TYR A 337 21.55 -7.33 13.98
C TYR A 337 21.08 -7.86 12.62
N ALA A 338 21.72 -7.41 11.55
CA ALA A 338 21.53 -7.92 10.19
C ALA A 338 22.69 -8.84 9.81
N THR A 339 22.39 -10.06 9.39
CA THR A 339 23.42 -10.97 8.86
C THR A 339 23.78 -10.62 7.42
N ARG A 340 22.89 -9.97 6.65
CA ARG A 340 23.15 -9.50 5.28
C ARG A 340 23.15 -7.98 5.19
N GLU A 341 21.97 -7.36 5.23
CA GLU A 341 21.81 -5.94 4.89
C GLU A 341 20.84 -5.20 5.82
N VAL A 342 21.13 -3.92 6.02
CA VAL A 342 20.20 -2.94 6.57
C VAL A 342 19.74 -2.04 5.43
N ILE A 343 18.44 -2.00 5.16
CA ILE A 343 17.84 -1.26 4.05
C ILE A 343 17.06 -0.07 4.59
N LEU A 344 17.51 1.15 4.28
CA LEU A 344 16.82 2.37 4.68
C LEU A 344 15.68 2.69 3.72
N SER A 345 14.46 2.68 4.23
CA SER A 345 13.20 3.01 3.54
C SER A 345 12.37 4.03 4.32
N ALA A 346 13.03 4.87 5.13
CA ALA A 346 12.40 5.87 5.99
C ALA A 346 11.93 7.13 5.22
N GLY A 347 12.12 7.15 3.89
CA GLY A 347 11.75 8.25 3.00
C GLY A 347 12.83 9.32 2.87
N ALA A 348 12.61 10.27 1.95
CA ALA A 348 13.60 11.26 1.54
C ALA A 348 14.04 12.25 2.63
N ILE A 349 13.28 12.37 3.73
CA ILE A 349 13.62 13.22 4.88
C ILE A 349 14.33 12.42 5.96
N SER A 350 13.72 11.31 6.40
CA SER A 350 14.21 10.58 7.56
C SER A 350 15.38 9.65 7.25
N SER A 351 15.54 9.17 6.01
CA SER A 351 16.69 8.33 5.64
C SER A 351 18.02 9.09 5.72
N PRO A 352 18.21 10.26 5.06
CA PRO A 352 19.45 11.01 5.22
C PRO A 352 19.65 11.53 6.64
N HIS A 353 18.57 11.89 7.35
CA HIS A 353 18.66 12.25 8.77
C HIS A 353 19.20 11.10 9.62
N LEU A 354 18.68 9.88 9.46
CA LEU A 354 19.16 8.69 10.18
C LEU A 354 20.60 8.33 9.80
N MET A 355 20.99 8.48 8.53
CA MET A 355 22.38 8.32 8.11
C MET A 355 23.30 9.28 8.86
N MET A 356 22.93 10.56 8.94
CA MET A 356 23.70 11.56 9.69
C MET A 356 23.75 11.24 11.20
N LEU A 357 22.63 10.86 11.82
CA LEU A 357 22.62 10.38 13.22
C LEU A 357 23.53 9.17 13.46
N SER A 358 23.82 8.41 12.40
CA SER A 358 24.69 7.23 12.42
C SER A 358 26.14 7.54 12.04
N GLY A 359 26.52 8.81 11.88
CA GLY A 359 27.87 9.23 11.51
C GLY A 359 28.19 9.11 10.02
N ILE A 360 27.18 8.98 9.16
CA ILE A 360 27.33 8.85 7.71
C ILE A 360 26.76 10.12 7.05
N GLY A 361 27.63 11.02 6.58
CA GLY A 361 27.21 12.29 6.00
C GLY A 361 28.33 13.33 5.83
N PRO A 362 28.02 14.62 5.63
CA PRO A 362 29.01 15.68 5.54
C PRO A 362 29.78 15.82 6.86
N ALA A 363 31.12 15.79 6.81
CA ALA A 363 31.93 15.68 8.03
C ALA A 363 31.79 16.91 8.94
N ASP A 364 31.81 18.11 8.36
CA ASP A 364 31.68 19.37 9.09
C ASP A 364 30.33 19.48 9.81
N GLU A 365 29.26 19.01 9.16
CA GLU A 365 27.92 18.99 9.74
C GLU A 365 27.82 18.03 10.92
N LEU A 366 28.40 16.83 10.80
CA LEU A 366 28.46 15.86 11.89
C LEU A 366 29.29 16.37 13.08
N GLN A 367 30.45 16.98 12.80
CA GLN A 367 31.31 17.57 13.82
C GLN A 367 30.59 18.70 14.57
N ARG A 368 29.85 19.57 13.85
CA ARG A 368 29.11 20.70 14.43
C ARG A 368 28.11 20.27 15.51
N VAL A 369 27.54 19.08 15.40
CA VAL A 369 26.56 18.53 16.35
C VAL A 369 27.14 17.42 17.25
N GLY A 370 28.45 17.20 17.22
CA GLY A 370 29.14 16.24 18.08
C GLY A 370 28.92 14.77 17.73
N ILE A 371 28.58 14.45 16.47
CA ILE A 371 28.41 13.06 16.01
C ILE A 371 29.76 12.55 15.45
N PRO A 372 30.30 11.42 15.97
CA PRO A 372 31.50 10.82 15.42
C PRO A 372 31.35 10.42 13.95
N LEU A 373 32.35 10.78 13.13
CA LEU A 373 32.37 10.45 11.71
C LEU A 373 32.66 8.96 11.49
N VAL A 374 31.75 8.26 10.83
CA VAL A 374 31.93 6.90 10.31
C VAL A 374 32.37 6.97 8.85
N GLN A 375 31.63 7.72 8.04
CA GLN A 375 31.94 7.88 6.62
C GLN A 375 31.54 9.27 6.12
N HIS A 376 32.51 9.96 5.51
CA HIS A 376 32.26 11.23 4.86
C HIS A 376 31.53 11.00 3.53
N LEU A 377 30.27 11.42 3.46
CA LEU A 377 29.44 11.43 2.26
C LEU A 377 28.73 12.79 2.15
N PRO A 378 29.32 13.78 1.47
CA PRO A 378 28.80 15.15 1.45
C PRO A 378 27.44 15.27 0.74
N GLY A 379 27.06 14.30 -0.10
CA GLY A 379 25.76 14.29 -0.76
C GLY A 379 24.58 13.91 0.15
N VAL A 380 24.82 13.36 1.35
CA VAL A 380 23.74 12.96 2.26
C VAL A 380 22.99 14.21 2.75
N GLY A 381 21.67 14.23 2.51
CA GLY A 381 20.80 15.36 2.83
C GLY A 381 20.82 16.49 1.79
N GLN A 382 21.59 16.36 0.72
CA GLN A 382 21.68 17.32 -0.39
C GLN A 382 20.76 16.92 -1.56
N ASN A 383 20.72 17.77 -2.60
CA ASN A 383 19.94 17.55 -3.83
C ASN A 383 18.44 17.26 -3.57
N LEU A 384 17.89 17.87 -2.52
CA LEU A 384 16.48 17.77 -2.19
C LEU A 384 15.64 18.48 -3.26
N GLN A 385 14.74 17.74 -3.88
CA GLN A 385 13.82 18.23 -4.91
C GLN A 385 12.38 17.96 -4.46
N ASP A 386 11.48 18.89 -4.79
CA ASP A 386 10.05 18.77 -4.51
C ASP A 386 9.26 19.53 -5.58
N HIS A 387 7.98 19.16 -5.77
CA HIS A 387 7.08 19.86 -6.69
C HIS A 387 6.34 20.96 -5.94
N ILE A 388 6.60 22.22 -6.30
CA ILE A 388 5.88 23.35 -5.73
C ILE A 388 4.44 23.33 -6.26
N ALA A 389 3.48 23.23 -5.34
CA ALA A 389 2.07 23.34 -5.65
C ALA A 389 1.56 24.75 -5.35
N VAL A 390 0.87 25.36 -6.31
CA VAL A 390 0.14 26.62 -6.12
C VAL A 390 -1.31 26.29 -5.80
N GLY A 391 -1.71 26.51 -4.54
CA GLY A 391 -3.10 26.42 -4.12
C GLY A 391 -3.86 27.72 -4.35
N GLY A 392 -5.19 27.68 -4.26
CA GLY A 392 -6.02 28.88 -4.17
C GLY A 392 -6.55 29.45 -5.48
N ILE A 393 -6.27 28.82 -6.62
CA ILE A 393 -6.98 29.12 -7.87
C ILE A 393 -8.34 28.43 -7.79
N ALA A 394 -9.34 29.17 -7.31
CA ALA A 394 -10.72 28.71 -7.18
C ALA A 394 -11.62 29.47 -8.15
N PHE A 395 -12.50 28.74 -8.83
CA PHE A 395 -13.50 29.29 -9.73
C PHE A 395 -14.89 29.04 -9.15
N LEU A 396 -15.76 30.05 -9.21
CA LEU A 396 -17.18 29.85 -8.96
C LEU A 396 -17.79 29.11 -10.14
N ILE A 397 -18.70 28.19 -9.85
CA ILE A 397 -19.48 27.47 -10.85
C ILE A 397 -20.96 27.81 -10.65
N ASP A 398 -21.67 28.07 -11.74
CA ASP A 398 -23.08 28.48 -11.69
C ASP A 398 -24.03 27.35 -11.25
N TYR A 399 -23.55 26.11 -11.30
CA TYR A 399 -24.33 24.90 -10.99
C TYR A 399 -23.70 24.10 -9.85
N PRO A 400 -24.49 23.46 -8.97
CA PRO A 400 -24.01 22.65 -7.85
C PRO A 400 -23.55 21.25 -8.31
N ILE A 401 -22.67 21.19 -9.31
CA ILE A 401 -22.21 19.96 -9.96
C ILE A 401 -20.87 19.43 -9.42
N SER A 402 -20.21 20.18 -8.53
CA SER A 402 -19.02 19.76 -7.81
C SER A 402 -19.36 18.81 -6.63
N ILE A 403 -18.43 18.68 -5.68
CA ILE A 403 -18.62 18.02 -4.39
C ILE A 403 -19.55 18.89 -3.54
N VAL A 404 -20.80 18.47 -3.39
CA VAL A 404 -21.80 19.14 -2.54
C VAL A 404 -22.15 18.25 -1.36
N MET A 405 -22.38 18.84 -0.18
CA MET A 405 -22.57 18.11 1.07
C MET A 405 -23.69 17.04 0.99
N LYS A 406 -24.79 17.33 0.28
CA LYS A 406 -25.89 16.38 0.07
C LYS A 406 -25.49 15.10 -0.70
N ARG A 407 -24.36 15.11 -1.41
CA ARG A 407 -23.80 13.93 -2.11
C ARG A 407 -22.78 13.17 -1.25
N MET A 408 -22.46 13.67 -0.06
CA MET A 408 -21.46 13.08 0.85
C MET A 408 -22.07 12.37 2.06
N VAL A 409 -23.37 12.57 2.33
CA VAL A 409 -24.10 12.03 3.49
C VAL A 409 -25.21 11.10 3.04
#